data_AF-A0A4P7C3B2-F1
#
_entry.id   AF-A0A4P7C3B2-F1
#
_cell.length_a   1.000
_cell.length_b   1.000
_cell.length_c   1.000
_cell.angle_alpha   90.00
_cell.angle_beta   90.00
_cell.angle_gamma   90.00
#
_symmetry.space_group_name_H-M   'P 1'
#
loop_
_entity.id
_entity.type
_entity.pdbx_description
1 polymer ?
#
loop_
_entity_poly.entity_id
_entity_poly.type
_entity_poly.pdbx_seq_one_letter_code
_entity_poly.pdbx_strand_id
1 'polypeptide(L)'
;MPFSAYPSAHSATFFDREERRTNPPPAKTPMTASVEVSVQRFTALFENATLPLAIDSYQRPFVWETNKIAQLVTDLRDYSRERQENPSLEYYMGTVLLHRNRKEGRLFVIDGQQRLTALSVLHHVLRGELPPHHALRYGSFQSVTHIQRAQAYLADADLNALVRDVFERICFTVIVVASEDLAFTFFDTQNHRGVPLNATDLLKAYHLRAIPGEHSRTERLQEDCAGRWERLQRTPPILGHGADFAPTLFHEFLWRARRWTGQKLIAHESYEDILQEFQEDTLPPETPEQVPLYPTRYNCLGAALAVTPQGELRLLPHSLALTTHPAELPFALRQPISKGLGFFLYADKYTRMLTQLLKEEDHPAEVQAFRKLYEAVIAHLSLYLRELFLLASVMYVDQFGYRQLLHFALWLEHVLGAIRFEKRAIFAQAPLIYLRDNPLNLLDVIASAFRPEQVIDYLKADPPTIYEREEVEDINPGEGVRGRYKERVLEYYGRQGSLKGKATWITEDFIREQLS
;
A
#
# COMPACT_ATOMS: atom_id res chain seq x y z
N MET A 1 11.18 27.68 69.67
CA MET A 1 9.75 27.81 69.33
C MET A 1 9.54 27.20 67.95
N PRO A 2 8.43 26.46 67.76
CA PRO A 2 8.54 25.02 67.55
C PRO A 2 7.94 24.60 66.18
N PHE A 3 8.45 23.54 65.55
CA PHE A 3 7.78 22.23 65.35
C PHE A 3 6.69 22.20 64.25
N SER A 4 6.73 21.24 63.31
CA SER A 4 5.96 19.96 63.36
C SER A 4 4.71 20.02 62.47
N ALA A 5 4.18 18.98 61.86
CA ALA A 5 4.61 17.62 61.56
C ALA A 5 3.63 17.05 60.51
N TYR A 6 4.06 15.96 59.89
CA TYR A 6 3.29 14.85 59.29
C TYR A 6 2.17 14.29 60.23
N PRO A 7 1.40 13.20 59.92
CA PRO A 7 1.21 12.35 58.70
C PRO A 7 -0.26 11.90 58.44
N SER A 8 -0.46 11.00 57.46
CA SER A 8 -1.38 9.80 57.45
C SER A 8 -2.91 9.99 57.58
N ALA A 9 -3.81 9.13 57.12
CA ALA A 9 -3.91 7.97 56.23
C ALA A 9 -5.41 7.59 56.15
N HIS A 10 -5.78 6.70 55.21
CA HIS A 10 -7.05 5.92 55.15
C HIS A 10 -8.33 6.71 54.83
N SER A 11 -9.38 6.20 54.19
CA SER A 11 -9.72 5.00 53.41
C SER A 11 -11.18 5.18 52.96
N ALA A 12 -11.63 4.44 51.93
CA ALA A 12 -13.02 4.06 51.63
C ALA A 12 -13.95 5.16 51.06
N THR A 13 -14.23 5.13 49.75
CA THR A 13 -15.45 4.57 49.12
C THR A 13 -16.78 5.14 49.66
N PHE A 14 -17.49 5.93 48.87
CA PHE A 14 -18.76 5.55 48.20
C PHE A 14 -19.32 6.74 47.41
N PHE A 15 -19.98 6.42 46.31
CA PHE A 15 -20.66 7.32 45.38
C PHE A 15 -21.73 8.16 46.08
N ASP A 16 -21.70 9.48 45.88
CA ASP A 16 -22.95 10.25 45.81
C ASP A 16 -22.87 11.31 44.70
N ARG A 17 -23.98 11.44 43.98
CA ARG A 17 -24.14 12.21 42.75
C ARG A 17 -24.28 13.70 43.08
N GLU A 18 -23.34 14.52 42.61
CA GLU A 18 -23.56 15.96 42.45
C GLU A 18 -23.71 16.33 40.96
N GLU A 19 -24.88 16.89 40.66
CA GLU A 19 -25.29 17.48 39.40
C GLU A 19 -24.33 18.59 38.95
N ARG A 20 -23.48 18.32 37.96
CA ARG A 20 -22.84 19.37 37.16
C ARG A 20 -23.77 19.78 36.04
N ARG A 21 -24.32 20.98 36.19
CA ARG A 21 -24.91 21.78 35.11
C ARG A 21 -24.02 21.76 33.88
N THR A 22 -24.44 21.03 32.85
CA THR A 22 -23.86 21.11 31.52
C THR A 22 -24.36 22.40 30.88
N ASN A 23 -23.48 23.39 30.70
CA ASN A 23 -23.73 24.41 29.69
C ASN A 23 -23.83 23.69 28.34
N PRO A 24 -24.89 23.90 27.55
CA PRO A 24 -24.95 23.32 26.21
C PRO A 24 -23.78 23.87 25.38
N PRO A 25 -23.14 23.05 24.54
CA PRO A 25 -22.14 23.54 23.61
C PRO A 25 -22.76 24.62 22.72
N PRO A 26 -21.99 25.63 22.28
CA PRO A 26 -22.52 26.63 21.37
C PRO A 26 -23.09 25.91 20.15
N ALA A 27 -24.36 26.20 19.84
CA ALA A 27 -25.05 25.63 18.70
C ALA A 27 -24.19 25.85 17.45
N LYS A 28 -23.66 24.75 16.89
CA LYS A 28 -23.12 24.77 15.54
C LYS A 28 -24.29 25.11 14.63
N THR A 29 -24.35 26.34 14.17
CA THR A 29 -25.20 26.73 13.05
C THR A 29 -24.90 25.74 11.92
N PRO A 30 -25.87 24.96 11.43
CA PRO A 30 -25.62 24.15 10.26
C PRO A 30 -25.46 25.13 9.09
N MET A 31 -24.22 25.37 8.65
CA MET A 31 -24.02 25.78 7.27
C MET A 31 -24.52 24.60 6.45
N THR A 32 -25.75 24.69 5.95
CA THR A 32 -26.27 23.81 4.90
C THR A 32 -25.28 23.89 3.74
N ALA A 33 -24.36 22.93 3.67
CA ALA A 33 -23.54 22.74 2.49
C ALA A 33 -24.50 22.46 1.34
N SER A 34 -24.63 23.41 0.42
CA SER A 34 -25.58 23.30 -0.68
C SER A 34 -25.16 22.15 -1.59
N VAL A 35 -25.92 21.06 -1.55
CA VAL A 35 -25.82 19.96 -2.51
C VAL A 35 -26.87 20.22 -3.60
N GLU A 36 -26.41 20.38 -4.83
CA GLU A 36 -27.28 20.53 -6.01
C GLU A 36 -27.28 19.19 -6.75
N VAL A 37 -28.46 18.60 -6.96
CA VAL A 37 -28.59 17.36 -7.74
C VAL A 37 -29.47 17.63 -8.95
N SER A 38 -29.00 17.27 -10.14
CA SER A 38 -29.75 17.42 -11.37
C SER A 38 -29.43 16.31 -12.36
N VAL A 39 -30.31 16.05 -13.33
CA VAL A 39 -29.99 15.21 -14.48
C VAL A 39 -29.57 16.13 -15.62
N GLN A 40 -28.36 15.92 -16.15
CA GLN A 40 -27.83 16.73 -17.24
C GLN A 40 -27.32 15.86 -18.38
N ARG A 41 -27.47 16.38 -19.59
CA ARG A 41 -26.88 15.78 -20.80
C ARG A 41 -25.38 16.04 -20.86
N PHE A 42 -24.64 15.19 -21.58
CA PHE A 42 -23.21 15.36 -21.78
C PHE A 42 -22.89 16.74 -22.37
N THR A 43 -23.63 17.20 -23.37
CA THR A 43 -23.43 18.55 -23.93
C THR A 43 -23.71 19.64 -22.88
N ALA A 44 -24.82 19.53 -22.15
CA ALA A 44 -25.20 20.50 -21.12
C ALA A 44 -24.19 20.62 -19.97
N LEU A 45 -23.50 19.52 -19.62
CA LEU A 45 -22.44 19.49 -18.59
C LEU A 45 -21.25 20.42 -18.92
N PHE A 46 -21.06 20.72 -20.20
CA PHE A 46 -19.96 21.54 -20.71
C PHE A 46 -20.47 22.90 -21.23
N GLU A 47 -21.54 22.90 -22.02
CA GLU A 47 -22.12 24.10 -22.64
C GLU A 47 -22.83 25.02 -21.63
N ASN A 48 -23.60 24.46 -20.70
CA ASN A 48 -24.35 25.23 -19.71
C ASN A 48 -23.56 25.41 -18.40
N ALA A 49 -22.29 24.99 -18.38
CA ALA A 49 -21.46 25.06 -17.20
C ALA A 49 -21.11 26.52 -16.90
N THR A 50 -21.56 27.02 -15.74
CA THR A 50 -21.17 28.36 -15.26
C THR A 50 -19.66 28.54 -15.06
N LEU A 51 -18.92 27.43 -14.92
CA LEU A 51 -17.47 27.40 -14.71
C LEU A 51 -16.88 26.24 -15.53
N PRO A 52 -15.62 26.33 -16.01
CA PRO A 52 -14.95 25.24 -16.69
C PRO A 52 -14.86 23.96 -15.86
N LEU A 53 -15.06 22.82 -16.52
CA LEU A 53 -14.94 21.49 -15.93
C LEU A 53 -13.47 21.07 -15.93
N ALA A 54 -12.90 20.81 -14.76
CA ALA A 54 -11.48 20.50 -14.58
C ALA A 54 -11.28 19.20 -13.77
N ILE A 55 -10.07 18.65 -13.80
CA ILE A 55 -9.62 17.59 -12.89
C ILE A 55 -8.50 18.13 -12.01
N ASP A 56 -8.49 17.71 -10.76
CA ASP A 56 -7.46 18.09 -9.78
C ASP A 56 -6.29 17.10 -9.81
N SER A 57 -5.15 17.49 -9.23
CA SER A 57 -3.91 16.71 -9.14
C SER A 57 -4.07 15.38 -8.40
N TYR A 58 -5.01 15.29 -7.46
CA TYR A 58 -5.28 14.07 -6.71
C TYR A 58 -6.14 13.05 -7.47
N GLN A 59 -6.73 13.42 -8.61
CA GLN A 59 -7.53 12.50 -9.40
C GLN A 59 -6.66 11.42 -10.05
N ARG A 60 -7.24 10.22 -10.22
CA ARG A 60 -6.51 9.09 -10.79
C ARG A 60 -6.20 9.30 -12.27
N PRO A 61 -5.11 8.74 -12.80
CA PRO A 61 -4.86 8.73 -14.24
C PRO A 61 -6.03 8.12 -15.04
N PHE A 62 -6.15 8.48 -16.31
CA PHE A 62 -7.01 7.78 -17.26
C PHE A 62 -6.44 6.39 -17.55
N VAL A 63 -7.22 5.35 -17.24
CA VAL A 63 -6.78 3.94 -17.28
C VAL A 63 -7.62 3.06 -18.21
N TRP A 64 -8.63 3.61 -18.89
CA TRP A 64 -9.38 2.84 -19.87
C TRP A 64 -8.49 2.45 -21.05
N GLU A 65 -8.30 1.15 -21.22
CA GLU A 65 -7.64 0.57 -22.37
C GLU A 65 -8.60 0.43 -23.57
N THR A 66 -8.06 0.04 -24.72
CA THR A 66 -8.80 -0.07 -25.99
C THR A 66 -10.01 -1.00 -25.90
N ASN A 67 -9.96 -2.03 -25.05
CA ASN A 67 -11.10 -2.92 -24.80
C ASN A 67 -12.32 -2.19 -24.21
N LYS A 68 -12.11 -1.27 -23.26
CA LYS A 68 -13.18 -0.47 -22.65
C LYS A 68 -13.71 0.60 -23.59
N ILE A 69 -12.84 1.16 -24.43
CA ILE A 69 -13.25 2.06 -25.51
C ILE A 69 -14.09 1.32 -26.56
N ALA A 70 -13.67 0.11 -26.96
CA ALA A 70 -14.43 -0.75 -27.85
C ALA A 70 -15.81 -1.10 -27.27
N GLN A 71 -15.87 -1.42 -25.97
CA GLN A 71 -17.12 -1.65 -25.26
C GLN A 71 -18.04 -0.42 -25.33
N LEU A 72 -17.52 0.77 -25.02
CA LEU A 72 -18.28 2.03 -25.12
C LEU A 72 -18.85 2.25 -26.54
N VAL A 73 -18.05 2.03 -27.58
CA VAL A 73 -18.51 2.18 -28.98
C VAL A 73 -19.62 1.19 -29.31
N THR A 74 -19.46 -0.07 -28.89
CA THR A 74 -20.50 -1.10 -29.09
C THR A 74 -21.79 -0.70 -28.38
N ASP A 75 -21.72 -0.32 -27.11
CA ASP A 75 -22.90 0.07 -26.32
C ASP A 75 -23.64 1.26 -26.95
N LEU A 76 -22.91 2.27 -27.42
CA LEU A 76 -23.51 3.43 -28.08
C LEU A 76 -24.08 3.11 -29.47
N ARG A 77 -23.50 2.13 -30.18
CA ARG A 77 -24.02 1.64 -31.45
C ARG A 77 -25.33 0.88 -31.26
N ASP A 78 -25.40 0.02 -30.25
CA ASP A 78 -26.62 -0.72 -29.93
C ASP A 78 -27.72 0.22 -29.44
N TYR A 79 -27.39 1.19 -28.58
CA TYR A 79 -28.31 2.27 -28.22
C TYR A 79 -28.80 3.05 -29.44
N SER A 80 -27.93 3.36 -30.40
CA SER A 80 -28.31 4.07 -31.63
C SER A 80 -29.32 3.29 -32.47
N ARG A 81 -29.26 1.95 -32.45
CA ARG A 81 -30.24 1.08 -33.12
C ARG A 81 -31.57 1.06 -32.37
N GLU A 82 -31.56 0.85 -31.05
CA GLU A 82 -32.78 0.84 -30.24
C GLU A 82 -33.54 2.18 -30.33
N ARG A 83 -32.81 3.28 -30.46
CA ARG A 83 -33.41 4.61 -30.60
C ARG A 83 -34.18 4.79 -31.92
N GLN A 84 -33.84 4.04 -32.97
CA GLN A 84 -34.62 4.07 -34.22
C GLN A 84 -36.06 3.59 -33.97
N GLU A 85 -36.24 2.69 -33.01
CA GLU A 85 -37.54 2.17 -32.59
C GLU A 85 -38.16 3.02 -31.47
N ASN A 86 -37.34 3.62 -30.60
CA ASN A 86 -37.78 4.51 -29.52
C ASN A 86 -37.03 5.86 -29.52
N PRO A 87 -37.52 6.89 -30.25
CA PRO A 87 -36.87 8.19 -30.34
C PRO A 87 -36.73 8.96 -29.02
N SER A 88 -37.51 8.59 -28.00
CA SER A 88 -37.51 9.21 -26.67
C SER A 88 -36.49 8.59 -25.70
N LEU A 89 -35.85 7.47 -26.09
CA LEU A 89 -34.89 6.76 -25.25
C LEU A 89 -33.67 7.65 -24.96
N GLU A 90 -33.31 7.79 -23.69
CA GLU A 90 -32.08 8.46 -23.24
C GLU A 90 -31.03 7.42 -22.83
N TYR A 91 -29.74 7.73 -23.06
CA TYR A 91 -28.65 6.85 -22.64
C TYR A 91 -28.11 7.30 -21.29
N TYR A 92 -28.49 6.61 -20.22
CA TYR A 92 -28.06 6.97 -18.88
C TYR A 92 -26.68 6.40 -18.55
N MET A 93 -25.67 7.27 -18.39
CA MET A 93 -24.28 6.88 -18.17
C MET A 93 -23.83 7.12 -16.72
N GLY A 94 -24.76 7.03 -15.77
CA GLY A 94 -24.50 7.01 -14.33
C GLY A 94 -24.34 8.39 -13.68
N THR A 95 -23.65 8.43 -12.52
CA THR A 95 -23.47 9.66 -11.73
C THR A 95 -22.13 10.34 -12.03
N VAL A 96 -22.12 11.68 -11.99
CA VAL A 96 -20.94 12.54 -12.01
C VAL A 96 -20.99 13.41 -10.76
N LEU A 97 -19.90 13.42 -10.00
CA LEU A 97 -19.76 14.23 -8.79
C LEU A 97 -18.80 15.37 -9.04
N LEU A 98 -19.24 16.60 -8.79
CA LEU A 98 -18.50 17.82 -9.05
C LEU A 98 -18.32 18.63 -7.75
N HIS A 99 -17.12 19.14 -7.54
CA HIS A 99 -16.81 20.11 -6.50
C HIS A 99 -16.70 21.52 -7.11
N ARG A 100 -17.55 22.44 -6.64
CA ARG A 100 -17.54 23.84 -7.07
C ARG A 100 -16.52 24.65 -6.27
N ASN A 101 -15.32 24.81 -6.83
CA ASN A 101 -14.28 25.65 -6.24
C ASN A 101 -14.43 27.10 -6.69
N ARG A 102 -14.98 27.95 -5.80
CA ARG A 102 -15.17 29.39 -6.06
C ARG A 102 -13.85 30.17 -6.13
N LYS A 103 -12.78 29.72 -5.46
CA LYS A 103 -11.48 30.41 -5.46
C LYS A 103 -10.82 30.31 -6.83
N GLU A 104 -10.86 29.12 -7.42
CA GLU A 104 -10.26 28.86 -8.74
C GLU A 104 -11.21 29.10 -9.92
N GLY A 105 -12.50 29.31 -9.65
CA GLY A 105 -13.50 29.49 -10.70
C GLY A 105 -13.65 28.26 -11.57
N ARG A 106 -13.64 27.06 -10.97
CA ARG A 106 -13.73 25.76 -11.67
C ARG A 106 -14.71 24.80 -11.02
N LEU A 107 -15.22 23.87 -11.81
CA LEU A 107 -15.93 22.68 -11.34
C LEU A 107 -15.00 21.48 -11.46
N PHE A 108 -14.49 21.01 -10.33
CA PHE A 108 -13.60 19.86 -10.28
C PHE A 108 -14.39 18.56 -10.32
N VAL A 109 -14.04 17.69 -11.25
CA VAL A 109 -14.58 16.33 -11.32
C VAL A 109 -13.99 15.49 -10.19
N ILE A 110 -14.86 15.03 -9.29
CA ILE A 110 -14.52 14.14 -8.17
C ILE A 110 -14.80 12.69 -8.54
N ASP A 111 -15.91 12.42 -9.23
CA ASP A 111 -16.24 11.12 -9.82
C ASP A 111 -16.80 11.26 -11.25
N GLY A 112 -16.63 10.23 -12.06
CA GLY A 112 -17.05 10.18 -13.46
C GLY A 112 -15.94 10.50 -14.46
N GLN A 113 -14.72 10.81 -13.99
CA GLN A 113 -13.59 11.21 -14.81
C GLN A 113 -13.34 10.29 -16.01
N GLN A 114 -13.28 8.97 -15.81
CA GLN A 114 -12.96 8.03 -16.90
C GLN A 114 -13.98 8.10 -18.04
N ARG A 115 -15.28 8.15 -17.70
CA ARG A 115 -16.39 8.27 -18.66
C ARG A 115 -16.34 9.61 -19.38
N LEU A 116 -16.18 10.71 -18.63
CA LEU A 116 -16.09 12.05 -19.21
C LEU A 116 -14.88 12.18 -20.13
N THR A 117 -13.75 11.60 -19.77
CA THR A 117 -12.54 11.57 -20.61
C THR A 117 -12.80 10.80 -21.91
N ALA A 118 -13.31 9.56 -21.82
CA ALA A 118 -13.58 8.73 -22.99
C ALA A 118 -14.58 9.40 -23.95
N LEU A 119 -15.65 10.00 -23.41
CA LEU A 119 -16.62 10.76 -24.20
C LEU A 119 -16.03 12.03 -24.80
N SER A 120 -15.13 12.73 -24.10
CA SER A 120 -14.46 13.92 -24.64
C SER A 120 -13.51 13.56 -25.79
N VAL A 121 -12.82 12.42 -25.71
CA VAL A 121 -12.01 11.88 -26.82
C VAL A 121 -12.91 11.51 -28.00
N LEU A 122 -14.02 10.82 -27.76
CA LEU A 122 -15.00 10.49 -28.81
C LEU A 122 -15.60 11.74 -29.46
N HIS A 123 -15.95 12.75 -28.65
CA HIS A 123 -16.45 14.03 -29.14
C HIS A 123 -15.43 14.72 -30.03
N HIS A 124 -14.16 14.74 -29.62
CA HIS A 124 -13.08 15.30 -30.42
C HIS A 124 -12.89 14.57 -31.76
N VAL A 125 -12.95 13.23 -31.76
CA VAL A 125 -12.84 12.44 -33.00
C VAL A 125 -14.03 12.69 -33.94
N LEU A 126 -15.25 12.82 -33.41
CA LEU A 126 -16.46 13.00 -34.21
C LEU A 126 -16.72 14.45 -34.67
N ARG A 127 -16.35 15.44 -33.87
CA ARG A 127 -16.65 16.86 -34.11
C ARG A 127 -15.41 17.70 -34.48
N GLY A 128 -14.21 17.15 -34.32
CA GLY A 128 -12.94 17.86 -34.54
C GLY A 128 -12.53 18.79 -33.40
N GLU A 129 -13.35 18.93 -32.35
CA GLU A 129 -13.13 19.84 -31.23
C GLU A 129 -13.57 19.21 -29.90
N LEU A 130 -12.98 19.70 -28.81
CA LEU A 130 -13.43 19.34 -27.46
C LEU A 130 -14.69 20.13 -27.10
N PRO A 131 -15.54 19.61 -26.19
CA PRO A 131 -16.69 20.36 -25.70
C PRO A 131 -16.27 21.74 -25.14
N PRO A 132 -17.14 22.77 -25.24
CA PRO A 132 -16.85 24.07 -24.65
C PRO A 132 -16.64 23.97 -23.14
N HIS A 133 -15.88 24.89 -22.54
CA HIS A 133 -15.56 24.84 -21.10
C HIS A 133 -14.87 23.55 -20.61
N HIS A 134 -14.38 22.69 -21.51
CA HIS A 134 -13.56 21.53 -21.18
C HIS A 134 -12.15 21.96 -20.76
N ALA A 135 -11.84 21.83 -19.47
CA ALA A 135 -10.54 22.17 -18.88
C ALA A 135 -9.87 20.95 -18.20
N LEU A 136 -10.18 19.72 -18.63
CA LEU A 136 -9.55 18.51 -18.11
C LEU A 136 -8.09 18.45 -18.59
N ARG A 137 -7.13 18.51 -17.66
CA ARG A 137 -5.70 18.48 -17.96
C ARG A 137 -5.04 17.25 -17.33
N TYR A 138 -4.33 16.47 -18.13
CA TYR A 138 -3.70 15.22 -17.69
C TYR A 138 -2.18 15.39 -17.64
N GLY A 139 -1.59 15.29 -16.44
CA GLY A 139 -0.13 15.34 -16.25
C GLY A 139 0.57 13.97 -16.32
N SER A 140 -0.15 12.88 -16.02
CA SER A 140 0.45 11.54 -15.93
C SER A 140 0.76 10.96 -17.33
N PHE A 141 1.94 10.35 -17.49
CA PHE A 141 2.32 9.63 -18.72
C PHE A 141 1.33 8.52 -19.13
N GLN A 142 0.77 7.83 -18.14
CA GLN A 142 -0.23 6.77 -18.35
C GLN A 142 -1.49 7.32 -19.02
N SER A 143 -2.04 8.44 -18.50
CA SER A 143 -3.19 9.10 -19.13
C SER A 143 -2.90 9.49 -20.57
N VAL A 144 -1.74 10.10 -20.83
CA VAL A 144 -1.35 10.54 -22.18
C VAL A 144 -1.33 9.34 -23.14
N THR A 145 -0.69 8.24 -22.73
CA THR A 145 -0.58 7.03 -23.53
C THR A 145 -1.96 6.41 -23.81
N HIS A 146 -2.82 6.30 -22.79
CA HIS A 146 -4.15 5.72 -22.96
C HIS A 146 -5.09 6.61 -23.77
N ILE A 147 -5.03 7.94 -23.60
CA ILE A 147 -5.79 8.89 -24.41
C ILE A 147 -5.38 8.79 -25.88
N GLN A 148 -4.07 8.73 -26.16
CA GLN A 148 -3.56 8.55 -27.53
C GLN A 148 -4.02 7.22 -28.15
N ARG A 149 -3.96 6.13 -27.39
CA ARG A 149 -4.47 4.81 -27.84
C ARG A 149 -5.98 4.82 -28.09
N ALA A 150 -6.75 5.46 -27.21
CA ALA A 150 -8.18 5.61 -27.37
C ALA A 150 -8.53 6.43 -28.62
N GLN A 151 -7.82 7.54 -28.85
CA GLN A 151 -7.99 8.37 -30.04
C GLN A 151 -7.65 7.59 -31.33
N ALA A 152 -6.53 6.85 -31.34
CA ALA A 152 -6.13 6.04 -32.49
C ALA A 152 -7.16 4.94 -32.80
N TYR A 153 -7.66 4.26 -31.77
CA TYR A 153 -8.71 3.24 -31.92
C TYR A 153 -10.02 3.84 -32.47
N LEU A 154 -10.45 4.98 -31.92
CA LEU A 154 -11.68 5.64 -32.35
C LEU A 154 -11.61 6.22 -33.76
N ALA A 155 -10.42 6.64 -34.20
CA ALA A 155 -10.21 7.13 -35.57
C ALA A 155 -10.33 6.01 -36.62
N ASP A 156 -10.02 4.77 -36.25
CA ASP A 156 -10.12 3.59 -37.13
C ASP A 156 -11.49 2.88 -37.01
N ALA A 157 -12.23 3.13 -35.93
CA ALA A 157 -13.54 2.51 -35.70
C ALA A 157 -14.61 3.01 -36.68
N ASP A 158 -15.51 2.13 -37.10
CA ASP A 158 -16.72 2.53 -37.84
C ASP A 158 -17.72 3.21 -36.90
N LEU A 159 -17.65 4.54 -36.88
CA LEU A 159 -18.51 5.41 -36.08
C LEU A 159 -19.73 5.94 -36.85
N ASN A 160 -19.89 5.60 -38.14
CA ASN A 160 -20.98 6.13 -38.96
C ASN A 160 -22.38 5.74 -38.47
N ALA A 161 -22.45 4.61 -37.76
CA ALA A 161 -23.69 4.10 -37.16
C ALA A 161 -24.10 4.83 -35.86
N LEU A 162 -23.23 5.68 -35.29
CA LEU A 162 -23.58 6.48 -34.13
C LEU A 162 -24.46 7.65 -34.58
N VAL A 163 -25.59 7.85 -33.91
CA VAL A 163 -26.45 9.00 -34.24
C VAL A 163 -25.68 10.29 -33.96
N ARG A 164 -25.72 11.26 -34.89
CA ARG A 164 -24.96 12.52 -34.74
C ARG A 164 -25.29 13.24 -33.43
N ASP A 165 -26.53 13.11 -32.96
CA ASP A 165 -27.01 13.72 -31.73
C ASP A 165 -26.86 12.80 -30.49
N VAL A 166 -25.94 11.81 -30.52
CA VAL A 166 -25.73 10.88 -29.39
C VAL A 166 -25.33 11.62 -28.11
N PHE A 167 -24.53 12.69 -28.21
CA PHE A 167 -24.06 13.47 -27.06
C PHE A 167 -25.19 14.26 -26.39
N GLU A 168 -26.21 14.64 -27.16
CA GLU A 168 -27.43 15.30 -26.71
C GLU A 168 -28.40 14.32 -26.02
N ARG A 169 -28.09 13.02 -26.02
CA ARG A 169 -28.92 11.97 -25.40
C ARG A 169 -28.23 11.20 -24.28
N ILE A 170 -26.92 11.35 -24.14
CA ILE A 170 -26.18 10.81 -23.01
C ILE A 170 -26.48 11.66 -21.78
N CYS A 171 -27.09 11.06 -20.76
CA CYS A 171 -27.50 11.72 -19.52
C CYS A 171 -26.72 11.20 -18.31
N PHE A 172 -26.43 12.10 -17.38
CA PHE A 172 -25.82 11.81 -16.09
C PHE A 172 -26.67 12.36 -14.95
N THR A 173 -26.68 11.69 -13.81
CA THR A 173 -27.02 12.36 -12.55
C THR A 173 -25.80 13.16 -12.09
N VAL A 174 -25.94 14.47 -12.05
CA VAL A 174 -24.88 15.40 -11.65
C VAL A 174 -25.14 15.85 -10.24
N ILE A 175 -24.18 15.63 -9.36
CA ILE A 175 -24.18 16.12 -7.99
C ILE A 175 -23.10 17.20 -7.91
N VAL A 176 -23.48 18.42 -7.58
CA VAL A 176 -22.56 19.54 -7.36
C VAL A 176 -22.56 19.90 -5.89
N VAL A 177 -21.38 19.93 -5.29
CA VAL A 177 -21.21 20.31 -3.89
C VAL A 177 -20.28 21.52 -3.77
N ALA A 178 -20.55 22.36 -2.78
CA ALA A 178 -19.75 23.55 -2.51
C ALA A 178 -18.51 23.28 -1.62
N SER A 179 -18.42 22.09 -1.04
CA SER A 179 -17.33 21.69 -0.14
C SER A 179 -16.67 20.43 -0.69
N GLU A 180 -15.34 20.47 -0.74
CA GLU A 180 -14.49 19.35 -1.14
C GLU A 180 -14.68 18.14 -0.19
N ASP A 181 -14.67 18.38 1.12
CA ASP A 181 -14.88 17.31 2.12
C ASP A 181 -16.21 16.59 1.94
N LEU A 182 -17.26 17.35 1.63
CA LEU A 182 -18.57 16.78 1.34
C LEU A 182 -18.55 15.97 0.03
N ALA A 183 -17.83 16.46 -0.99
CA ALA A 183 -17.66 15.73 -2.25
C ALA A 183 -17.02 14.37 -2.00
N PHE A 184 -15.94 14.32 -1.24
CA PHE A 184 -15.30 13.05 -0.92
C PHE A 184 -16.18 12.14 -0.07
N THR A 185 -16.99 12.69 0.84
CA THR A 185 -17.99 11.89 1.58
C THR A 185 -19.01 11.22 0.63
N PHE A 186 -19.47 11.95 -0.39
CA PHE A 186 -20.34 11.40 -1.44
C PHE A 186 -19.60 10.35 -2.30
N PHE A 187 -18.34 10.59 -2.63
CA PHE A 187 -17.51 9.65 -3.39
C PHE A 187 -17.34 8.32 -2.66
N ASP A 188 -16.90 8.37 -1.40
CA ASP A 188 -16.67 7.19 -0.57
C ASP A 188 -17.96 6.37 -0.45
N THR A 189 -19.08 7.02 -0.14
CA THR A 189 -20.39 6.35 -0.02
C THR A 189 -20.92 5.77 -1.34
N GLN A 190 -20.63 6.38 -2.49
CA GLN A 190 -21.06 5.86 -3.80
C GLN A 190 -20.19 4.70 -4.30
N ASN A 191 -18.89 4.69 -4.02
CA ASN A 191 -18.00 3.60 -4.41
C ASN A 191 -18.36 2.26 -3.76
N HIS A 192 -18.99 2.27 -2.58
CA HIS A 192 -19.52 1.06 -1.95
C HIS A 192 -20.66 0.39 -2.74
N ARG A 193 -21.25 1.04 -3.76
CA ARG A 193 -22.38 0.50 -4.57
C ARG A 193 -21.99 0.08 -6.00
N GLY A 194 -20.79 0.41 -6.48
CA GLY A 194 -20.30 0.13 -7.85
C GLY A 194 -19.28 -1.01 -7.93
N VAL A 195 -18.48 -1.08 -9.02
CA VAL A 195 -17.24 -1.88 -9.01
C VAL A 195 -16.30 -1.23 -8.00
N PRO A 196 -15.98 -1.87 -6.88
CA PRO A 196 -15.19 -1.25 -5.83
C PRO A 196 -13.79 -0.90 -6.36
N LEU A 197 -13.33 0.32 -6.07
CA LEU A 197 -11.94 0.68 -6.23
C LEU A 197 -11.07 -0.22 -5.36
N ASN A 198 -9.79 -0.37 -5.68
CA ASN A 198 -8.90 -1.02 -4.74
C ASN A 198 -8.81 -0.15 -3.47
N ALA A 199 -8.72 -0.76 -2.28
CA ALA A 199 -8.57 0.00 -1.03
C ALA A 199 -7.41 0.99 -1.14
N THR A 200 -6.32 0.58 -1.80
CA THR A 200 -5.14 1.41 -2.04
C THR A 200 -5.41 2.66 -2.89
N ASP A 201 -6.38 2.63 -3.80
CA ASP A 201 -6.76 3.81 -4.59
C ASP A 201 -7.40 4.89 -3.70
N LEU A 202 -8.19 4.48 -2.70
CA LEU A 202 -8.78 5.40 -1.72
C LEU A 202 -7.72 5.97 -0.77
N LEU A 203 -6.76 5.15 -0.35
CA LEU A 203 -5.67 5.61 0.52
C LEU A 203 -4.90 6.79 -0.12
N LYS A 204 -4.58 6.71 -1.42
CA LYS A 204 -3.92 7.81 -2.15
C LYS A 204 -4.72 9.11 -2.02
N ALA A 205 -6.00 9.08 -2.39
CA ALA A 205 -6.84 10.27 -2.39
C ALA A 205 -7.01 10.84 -0.96
N TYR A 206 -7.26 9.96 0.01
CA TYR A 206 -7.42 10.31 1.42
C TYR A 206 -6.20 11.06 1.96
N HIS A 207 -4.99 10.57 1.69
CA HIS A 207 -3.77 11.19 2.19
C HIS A 207 -3.34 12.43 1.41
N LEU A 208 -3.59 12.51 0.09
CA LEU A 208 -3.35 13.76 -0.65
C LEU A 208 -4.23 14.90 -0.12
N ARG A 209 -5.48 14.61 0.26
CA ARG A 209 -6.38 15.60 0.90
C ARG A 209 -5.89 16.07 2.25
N ALA A 210 -5.19 15.21 3.00
CA ALA A 210 -4.61 15.60 4.28
C ALA A 210 -3.46 16.63 4.15
N ILE A 211 -3.05 16.96 2.92
CA ILE A 211 -2.06 18.00 2.59
C ILE A 211 -2.82 19.17 1.95
N PRO A 212 -3.24 20.19 2.72
CA PRO A 212 -4.09 21.28 2.21
C PRO A 212 -3.36 22.12 1.16
N GLY A 213 -3.82 22.12 -0.09
CA GLY A 213 -3.25 22.86 -1.22
C GLY A 213 -3.47 24.38 -1.19
N GLU A 214 -3.62 25.00 -0.01
CA GLU A 214 -3.98 26.42 0.10
C GLU A 214 -2.84 27.38 -0.28
N HIS A 215 -1.60 26.90 -0.35
CA HIS A 215 -0.41 27.68 -0.64
C HIS A 215 0.54 26.94 -1.61
N SER A 216 1.31 27.68 -2.41
CA SER A 216 2.20 27.13 -3.47
C SER A 216 3.27 26.14 -2.99
N ARG A 217 3.51 26.05 -1.69
CA ARG A 217 4.42 25.08 -1.07
C ARG A 217 3.72 23.73 -0.81
N THR A 218 2.48 23.76 -0.35
CA THR A 218 1.71 22.54 -0.06
C THR A 218 1.17 21.90 -1.34
N GLU A 219 0.88 22.69 -2.39
CA GLU A 219 0.62 22.18 -3.74
C GLU A 219 1.80 21.34 -4.27
N ARG A 220 3.02 21.89 -4.21
CA ARG A 220 4.24 21.16 -4.60
C ARG A 220 4.45 19.89 -3.79
N LEU A 221 4.15 19.93 -2.48
CA LEU A 221 4.23 18.75 -1.63
C LEU A 221 3.22 17.67 -2.06
N GLN A 222 2.00 18.08 -2.41
CA GLN A 222 0.96 17.19 -2.90
C GLN A 222 1.36 16.53 -4.23
N GLU A 223 1.93 17.31 -5.17
CA GLU A 223 2.51 16.80 -6.42
C GLU A 223 3.65 15.80 -6.17
N ASP A 224 4.56 16.10 -5.25
CA ASP A 224 5.67 15.20 -4.88
C ASP A 224 5.14 13.87 -4.29
N CYS A 225 4.14 13.94 -3.42
CA CYS A 225 3.47 12.77 -2.84
C CYS A 225 2.76 11.94 -3.91
N ALA A 226 2.04 12.59 -4.84
CA ALA A 226 1.40 11.92 -5.96
C ALA A 226 2.43 11.22 -6.85
N GLY A 227 3.56 11.88 -7.15
CA GLY A 227 4.67 11.31 -7.90
C GLY A 227 5.34 10.12 -7.19
N ARG A 228 5.49 10.16 -5.86
CA ARG A 228 5.96 9.00 -5.06
C ARG A 228 5.01 7.82 -5.21
N TRP A 229 3.71 8.06 -5.09
CA TRP A 229 2.69 7.03 -5.24
C TRP A 229 2.71 6.39 -6.63
N GLU A 230 2.80 7.20 -7.69
CA GLU A 230 2.88 6.66 -9.06
C GLU A 230 4.12 5.79 -9.28
N ARG A 231 5.27 6.16 -8.71
CA ARG A 231 6.48 5.32 -8.75
C ARG A 231 6.28 4.02 -8.00
N LEU A 232 5.62 4.07 -6.84
CA LEU A 232 5.26 2.88 -6.07
C LEU A 232 4.39 1.94 -6.90
N GLN A 233 3.31 2.44 -7.52
CA GLN A 233 2.42 1.62 -8.36
C GLN A 233 3.15 0.94 -9.53
N ARG A 234 4.11 1.65 -10.14
CA ARG A 234 4.93 1.14 -11.26
C ARG A 234 6.08 0.22 -10.85
N THR A 235 6.28 -0.01 -9.55
CA THR A 235 7.33 -0.92 -9.08
C THR A 235 7.02 -2.30 -9.65
N PRO A 236 7.97 -2.96 -10.35
CA PRO A 236 7.66 -4.24 -10.93
C PRO A 236 7.32 -5.24 -9.82
N PRO A 237 6.36 -6.16 -10.05
CA PRO A 237 5.88 -7.05 -9.01
C PRO A 237 7.02 -7.83 -8.38
N ILE A 238 7.01 -7.91 -7.06
CA ILE A 238 7.98 -8.66 -6.26
C ILE A 238 7.50 -10.11 -6.07
N LEU A 239 6.19 -10.26 -5.87
CA LEU A 239 5.48 -11.52 -5.82
C LEU A 239 4.27 -11.44 -6.78
N GLY A 240 3.92 -12.58 -7.38
CA GLY A 240 2.74 -12.68 -8.27
C GLY A 240 2.90 -11.99 -9.63
N HIS A 241 1.76 -11.75 -10.29
CA HIS A 241 1.66 -11.19 -11.64
C HIS A 241 0.66 -10.02 -11.65
N GLY A 242 1.04 -8.90 -11.04
CA GLY A 242 0.22 -7.68 -10.98
C GLY A 242 0.91 -6.51 -11.66
N ALA A 243 0.12 -5.63 -12.30
CA ALA A 243 0.62 -4.39 -12.90
C ALA A 243 0.74 -3.23 -11.90
N ASP A 244 -0.03 -3.27 -10.79
CA ASP A 244 0.05 -2.33 -9.68
C ASP A 244 0.63 -3.04 -8.44
N PHE A 245 1.72 -2.50 -7.90
CA PHE A 245 2.37 -3.03 -6.70
C PHE A 245 1.76 -2.55 -5.38
N ALA A 246 0.97 -1.47 -5.38
CA ALA A 246 0.39 -0.92 -4.16
C ALA A 246 -0.45 -1.95 -3.38
N PRO A 247 -1.35 -2.73 -4.02
CA PRO A 247 -2.12 -3.75 -3.30
C PRO A 247 -1.19 -4.76 -2.62
N THR A 248 -0.18 -5.25 -3.36
CA THR A 248 0.80 -6.20 -2.82
C THR A 248 1.54 -5.65 -1.60
N LEU A 249 1.95 -4.38 -1.65
CA LEU A 249 2.62 -3.74 -0.53
C LEU A 249 1.69 -3.64 0.69
N PHE A 250 0.47 -3.13 0.52
CA PHE A 250 -0.39 -2.83 1.65
C PHE A 250 -1.01 -4.09 2.26
N HIS A 251 -1.48 -5.03 1.44
CA HIS A 251 -2.15 -6.23 1.92
C HIS A 251 -1.14 -7.27 2.44
N GLU A 252 -0.18 -7.69 1.61
CA GLU A 252 0.70 -8.83 1.92
C GLU A 252 1.90 -8.45 2.80
N PHE A 253 2.32 -7.18 2.82
CA PHE A 253 3.47 -6.74 3.61
C PHE A 253 3.08 -5.85 4.78
N LEU A 254 2.61 -4.63 4.52
CA LEU A 254 2.45 -3.62 5.56
C LEU A 254 1.37 -3.98 6.58
N TRP A 255 0.18 -4.39 6.12
CA TRP A 255 -0.91 -4.74 7.03
C TRP A 255 -0.53 -5.96 7.87
N ARG A 256 -0.08 -7.04 7.23
CA ARG A 256 0.29 -8.29 7.92
C ARG A 256 1.41 -8.07 8.92
N ALA A 257 2.45 -7.31 8.58
CA ALA A 257 3.53 -7.01 9.52
C ALA A 257 3.05 -6.33 10.80
N ARG A 258 2.00 -5.50 10.68
CA ARG A 258 1.43 -4.71 11.77
C ARG A 258 0.38 -5.48 12.57
N ARG A 259 -0.42 -6.32 11.91
CA ARG A 259 -1.60 -6.95 12.50
C ARG A 259 -1.41 -8.42 12.87
N TRP A 260 -0.50 -9.15 12.23
CA TRP A 260 -0.17 -10.53 12.61
C TRP A 260 0.68 -10.54 13.87
N THR A 261 0.03 -10.22 14.99
CA THR A 261 0.60 -10.11 16.32
C THR A 261 -0.05 -11.11 17.26
N GLY A 262 0.71 -11.57 18.25
CA GLY A 262 0.32 -12.66 19.12
C GLY A 262 -0.02 -13.93 18.33
N GLN A 263 -0.82 -14.79 18.93
CA GLN A 263 -1.24 -16.07 18.33
C GLN A 263 -2.73 -16.06 17.93
N LYS A 264 -3.54 -15.19 18.51
CA LYS A 264 -5.01 -15.21 18.33
C LYS A 264 -5.52 -14.26 17.23
N LEU A 265 -4.70 -13.32 16.78
CA LEU A 265 -5.09 -12.24 15.86
C LEU A 265 -4.41 -12.38 14.49
N ILE A 266 -4.21 -13.62 14.03
CA ILE A 266 -3.59 -13.90 12.74
C ILE A 266 -4.70 -14.34 11.78
N ALA A 267 -5.09 -13.45 10.87
CA ALA A 267 -6.09 -13.67 9.84
C ALA A 267 -5.70 -12.92 8.55
N HIS A 268 -6.29 -13.31 7.43
CA HIS A 268 -6.14 -12.53 6.20
C HIS A 268 -6.91 -11.22 6.28
N GLU A 269 -6.31 -10.17 5.73
CA GLU A 269 -6.87 -8.84 5.61
C GLU A 269 -8.13 -8.80 4.75
N SER A 270 -9.13 -8.05 5.20
CA SER A 270 -10.24 -7.61 4.36
C SER A 270 -9.99 -6.21 3.78
N TYR A 271 -10.82 -5.82 2.82
CA TYR A 271 -10.83 -4.45 2.29
C TYR A 271 -11.01 -3.40 3.40
N GLU A 272 -11.91 -3.67 4.35
CA GLU A 272 -12.21 -2.77 5.47
C GLU A 272 -11.02 -2.66 6.43
N ASP A 273 -10.33 -3.78 6.71
CA ASP A 273 -9.17 -3.79 7.60
C ASP A 273 -8.01 -2.92 7.07
N ILE A 274 -7.87 -2.82 5.75
CA ILE A 274 -6.85 -1.98 5.09
C ILE A 274 -7.19 -0.51 5.25
N LEU A 275 -8.44 -0.12 5.01
CA LEU A 275 -8.88 1.26 5.20
C LEU A 275 -8.84 1.66 6.68
N GLN A 276 -9.20 0.75 7.59
CA GLN A 276 -9.12 1.00 9.01
C GLN A 276 -7.68 1.32 9.42
N GLU A 277 -6.72 0.45 9.11
CA GLU A 277 -5.33 0.61 9.54
C GLU A 277 -4.61 1.79 8.85
N PHE A 278 -4.84 1.97 7.55
CA PHE A 278 -4.07 2.93 6.76
C PHE A 278 -4.81 4.24 6.49
N GLN A 279 -6.08 4.39 6.85
CA GLN A 279 -6.83 5.62 6.67
C GLN A 279 -7.51 6.08 7.97
N GLU A 280 -8.32 5.25 8.62
CA GLU A 280 -9.11 5.66 9.80
C GLU A 280 -8.24 5.83 11.06
N ASP A 281 -7.35 4.88 11.33
CA ASP A 281 -6.47 4.87 12.51
C ASP A 281 -5.23 5.77 12.33
N THR A 282 -5.15 6.51 11.23
CA THR A 282 -4.02 7.42 10.98
C THR A 282 -4.10 8.71 11.79
N LEU A 283 -2.96 9.13 12.33
CA LEU A 283 -2.87 10.28 13.20
C LEU A 283 -2.74 11.58 12.41
N PRO A 284 -3.37 12.68 12.86
CA PRO A 284 -3.16 13.98 12.23
C PRO A 284 -1.73 14.49 12.47
N PRO A 285 -1.07 15.07 11.45
CA PRO A 285 0.20 15.75 11.66
C PRO A 285 -0.03 17.10 12.37
N GLU A 286 1.01 17.62 13.06
CA GLU A 286 0.98 18.98 13.62
C GLU A 286 0.92 20.05 12.51
N THR A 287 1.70 19.85 11.45
CA THR A 287 1.67 20.65 10.22
C THR A 287 1.78 19.73 9.01
N PRO A 288 1.21 20.07 7.83
CA PRO A 288 1.26 19.24 6.64
C PRO A 288 2.66 18.80 6.19
N GLU A 289 3.69 19.59 6.51
CA GLU A 289 5.09 19.36 6.16
C GLU A 289 5.89 18.57 7.21
N GLN A 290 5.29 18.24 8.34
CA GLN A 290 5.94 17.54 9.45
C GLN A 290 5.42 16.13 9.63
N VAL A 291 6.31 15.24 10.02
CA VAL A 291 5.99 13.84 10.32
C VAL A 291 6.52 13.51 11.72
N PRO A 292 5.66 13.07 12.66
CA PRO A 292 6.11 12.67 13.98
C PRO A 292 7.04 11.44 13.88
N LEU A 293 8.13 11.46 14.65
CA LEU A 293 9.08 10.36 14.72
C LEU A 293 8.90 9.57 16.01
N TYR A 294 9.08 8.26 15.91
CA TYR A 294 9.04 7.32 17.03
C TYR A 294 10.43 6.72 17.24
N PRO A 295 10.78 6.27 18.45
CA PRO A 295 12.10 5.68 18.70
C PRO A 295 12.38 4.49 17.77
N THR A 296 13.46 4.59 17.00
CA THR A 296 13.97 3.56 16.11
C THR A 296 15.50 3.59 16.12
N ARG A 297 16.15 2.54 15.61
CA ARG A 297 17.62 2.55 15.44
C ARG A 297 18.14 3.68 14.56
N TYR A 298 17.32 4.19 13.64
CA TYR A 298 17.69 5.22 12.68
C TYR A 298 17.67 6.63 13.29
N ASN A 299 17.01 6.82 14.43
CA ASN A 299 16.89 8.12 15.10
C ASN A 299 17.34 8.10 16.57
N CYS A 300 18.19 7.15 16.94
CA CYS A 300 18.89 7.14 18.23
C CYS A 300 19.98 8.23 18.31
N LEU A 301 20.14 8.84 19.50
CA LEU A 301 21.16 9.87 19.75
C LEU A 301 22.61 9.36 19.71
N GLY A 302 22.84 8.05 19.86
CA GLY A 302 24.17 7.45 19.84
C GLY A 302 24.12 5.95 19.57
N ALA A 303 25.25 5.39 19.13
CA ALA A 303 25.37 3.99 18.74
C ALA A 303 25.94 3.08 19.84
N ALA A 304 26.77 3.64 20.73
CA ALA A 304 27.40 2.90 21.82
C ALA A 304 27.91 3.86 22.91
N LEU A 305 28.17 3.33 24.10
CA LEU A 305 28.85 4.03 25.19
C LEU A 305 30.27 3.49 25.32
N ALA A 306 31.27 4.36 25.28
CA ALA A 306 32.67 4.00 25.43
C ALA A 306 33.27 4.65 26.68
N VAL A 307 34.22 3.95 27.31
CA VAL A 307 35.04 4.49 28.40
C VAL A 307 36.37 4.95 27.81
N THR A 308 36.76 6.19 28.04
CA THR A 308 38.07 6.70 27.62
C THR A 308 39.19 6.08 28.48
N PRO A 309 40.46 6.14 28.04
CA PRO A 309 41.58 5.71 28.88
C PRO A 309 41.67 6.42 30.24
N GLN A 310 41.07 7.61 30.37
CA GLN A 310 41.00 8.41 31.60
C GLN A 310 39.80 8.05 32.50
N GLY A 311 38.94 7.11 32.08
CA GLY A 311 37.75 6.67 32.83
C GLY A 311 36.48 7.48 32.54
N GLU A 312 36.48 8.36 31.55
CA GLU A 312 35.31 9.17 31.19
C GLU A 312 34.35 8.40 30.30
N LEU A 313 33.05 8.58 30.51
CA LEU A 313 32.01 8.00 29.65
C LEU A 313 31.74 8.91 28.45
N ARG A 314 31.86 8.38 27.24
CA ARG A 314 31.55 9.08 25.99
C ARG A 314 30.56 8.30 25.16
N LEU A 315 29.48 8.96 24.75
CA LEU A 315 28.56 8.43 23.75
C LEU A 315 29.25 8.47 22.38
N LEU A 316 29.37 7.32 21.73
CA LEU A 316 29.83 7.23 20.35
C LEU A 316 28.69 7.67 19.44
N PRO A 317 28.91 8.67 18.58
CA PRO A 317 27.85 9.26 17.77
C PRO A 317 27.30 8.23 16.79
N HIS A 318 25.99 8.29 16.57
CA HIS A 318 25.37 7.65 15.41
C HIS A 318 25.46 8.62 14.23
N SER A 319 25.74 8.14 13.02
CA SER A 319 25.61 8.98 11.83
C SER A 319 24.13 9.19 11.56
N LEU A 320 23.57 10.29 12.07
CA LEU A 320 22.28 10.81 11.60
C LEU A 320 22.51 11.44 10.22
N ALA A 321 22.82 10.60 9.23
CA ALA A 321 22.74 11.05 7.85
C ALA A 321 21.27 11.36 7.58
N LEU A 322 20.95 12.61 7.26
CA LEU A 322 19.66 12.95 6.67
C LEU A 322 19.66 12.35 5.27
N THR A 323 19.36 11.06 5.18
CA THR A 323 19.50 10.30 3.95
C THR A 323 18.39 10.74 3.01
N THR A 324 18.71 10.87 1.73
CA THR A 324 17.71 11.02 0.67
C THR A 324 17.15 9.66 0.23
N HIS A 325 17.69 8.56 0.76
CA HIS A 325 17.32 7.20 0.43
C HIS A 325 16.10 6.75 1.22
N PRO A 326 14.94 6.49 0.58
CA PRO A 326 13.70 6.20 1.31
C PRO A 326 13.79 4.98 2.25
N ALA A 327 14.58 3.96 1.92
CA ALA A 327 14.74 2.76 2.74
C ALA A 327 15.35 3.03 4.13
N GLU A 328 16.08 4.14 4.29
CA GLU A 328 16.75 4.55 5.54
C GLU A 328 15.95 5.60 6.32
N LEU A 329 14.72 5.92 5.88
CA LEU A 329 13.83 6.83 6.60
C LEU A 329 13.61 6.34 8.05
N PRO A 330 13.55 7.27 9.03
CA PRO A 330 13.57 6.95 10.46
C PRO A 330 12.21 6.49 10.99
N PHE A 331 11.61 5.53 10.32
CA PHE A 331 10.33 4.92 10.65
C PHE A 331 10.51 3.49 11.14
N ALA A 332 9.63 3.03 12.02
CA ALA A 332 9.52 1.60 12.35
C ALA A 332 8.22 1.03 11.77
N LEU A 333 8.25 -0.22 11.34
CA LEU A 333 7.15 -0.83 10.60
C LEU A 333 5.87 -0.95 11.43
N ARG A 334 5.98 -1.02 12.76
CA ARG A 334 4.82 -1.06 13.68
C ARG A 334 4.52 0.28 14.36
N GLN A 335 5.16 1.37 13.93
CA GLN A 335 4.90 2.70 14.49
C GLN A 335 3.50 3.23 14.06
N PRO A 336 2.91 4.19 14.78
CA PRO A 336 1.71 4.87 14.30
C PRO A 336 1.93 5.61 12.98
N ILE A 337 0.95 5.60 12.08
CA ILE A 337 1.05 6.23 10.76
C ILE A 337 0.45 7.63 10.82
N SER A 338 1.22 8.63 10.38
CA SER A 338 0.71 10.00 10.22
C SER A 338 0.05 10.14 8.85
N LYS A 339 -1.18 10.67 8.80
CA LYS A 339 -1.85 10.97 7.52
C LYS A 339 -1.11 12.06 6.74
N GLY A 340 -1.27 12.06 5.42
CA GLY A 340 -0.60 13.03 4.54
C GLY A 340 0.82 12.61 4.19
N LEU A 341 1.78 13.51 4.35
CA LEU A 341 3.18 13.28 4.00
C LEU A 341 3.75 12.01 4.65
N GLY A 342 3.45 11.77 5.93
CA GLY A 342 3.96 10.62 6.69
C GLY A 342 3.60 9.27 6.05
N PHE A 343 2.35 9.13 5.58
CA PHE A 343 1.88 7.94 4.89
C PHE A 343 2.66 7.67 3.59
N PHE A 344 2.86 8.70 2.75
CA PHE A 344 3.58 8.53 1.49
C PHE A 344 5.05 8.18 1.71
N LEU A 345 5.71 8.83 2.67
CA LEU A 345 7.10 8.51 3.02
C LEU A 345 7.21 7.10 3.61
N TYR A 346 6.25 6.68 4.44
CA TYR A 346 6.18 5.35 5.01
C TYR A 346 6.04 4.28 3.90
N ALA A 347 5.11 4.46 2.96
CA ALA A 347 4.92 3.53 1.85
C ALA A 347 6.15 3.46 0.91
N ASP A 348 6.77 4.61 0.62
CA ASP A 348 7.99 4.70 -0.20
C ASP A 348 9.17 3.99 0.48
N LYS A 349 9.34 4.15 1.81
CA LYS A 349 10.37 3.42 2.58
C LYS A 349 10.30 1.92 2.35
N TYR A 350 9.14 1.31 2.60
CA TYR A 350 9.02 -0.15 2.56
C TYR A 350 8.98 -0.71 1.15
N THR A 351 8.51 0.07 0.18
CA THR A 351 8.70 -0.25 -1.23
C THR A 351 10.18 -0.32 -1.57
N ARG A 352 10.98 0.68 -1.17
CA ARG A 352 12.42 0.69 -1.41
C ARG A 352 13.16 -0.41 -0.67
N MET A 353 12.83 -0.68 0.58
CA MET A 353 13.45 -1.79 1.33
C MET A 353 13.22 -3.14 0.62
N LEU A 354 12.01 -3.38 0.14
CA LEU A 354 11.69 -4.58 -0.62
C LEU A 354 12.42 -4.67 -1.97
N THR A 355 12.52 -3.57 -2.73
CA THR A 355 13.25 -3.56 -4.01
C THR A 355 14.76 -3.72 -3.81
N GLN A 356 15.32 -3.14 -2.75
CA GLN A 356 16.74 -3.29 -2.40
C GLN A 356 17.10 -4.74 -2.10
N LEU A 357 16.25 -5.45 -1.35
CA LEU A 357 16.49 -6.86 -1.05
C LEU A 357 16.54 -7.74 -2.31
N LEU A 358 15.72 -7.47 -3.32
CA LEU A 358 15.47 -8.43 -4.40
C LEU A 358 15.87 -8.00 -5.81
N LYS A 359 16.06 -6.71 -6.10
CA LYS A 359 16.20 -6.23 -7.49
C LYS A 359 17.40 -5.34 -7.76
N GLU A 360 17.90 -4.61 -6.78
CA GLU A 360 18.95 -3.60 -7.02
C GLU A 360 20.36 -4.23 -6.98
N GLU A 361 21.20 -4.00 -7.98
CA GLU A 361 22.46 -4.75 -8.18
C GLU A 361 23.60 -4.34 -7.22
N ASP A 362 23.65 -3.07 -6.77
CA ASP A 362 24.75 -2.56 -5.94
C ASP A 362 24.36 -2.48 -4.45
N HIS A 363 24.60 -3.56 -3.72
CA HIS A 363 24.27 -3.66 -2.29
C HIS A 363 25.34 -4.42 -1.49
N PRO A 364 25.36 -4.29 -0.14
CA PRO A 364 26.32 -5.01 0.71
C PRO A 364 26.29 -6.53 0.49
N ALA A 365 27.41 -7.20 0.78
CA ALA A 365 27.58 -8.66 0.61
C ALA A 365 26.42 -9.48 1.21
N GLU A 366 25.91 -9.06 2.37
CA GLU A 366 24.74 -9.65 3.04
C GLU A 366 23.49 -9.68 2.16
N VAL A 367 23.20 -8.59 1.44
CA VAL A 367 22.03 -8.51 0.54
C VAL A 367 22.27 -9.35 -0.72
N GLN A 368 23.49 -9.34 -1.25
CA GLN A 368 23.84 -10.16 -2.41
C GLN A 368 23.70 -11.65 -2.09
N ALA A 369 24.22 -12.09 -0.95
CA ALA A 369 24.11 -13.48 -0.51
C ALA A 369 22.66 -13.87 -0.18
N PHE A 370 21.90 -12.97 0.47
CA PHE A 370 20.46 -13.15 0.68
C PHE A 370 19.73 -13.38 -0.65
N ARG A 371 20.05 -12.59 -1.68
CA ARG A 371 19.41 -12.72 -2.99
C ARG A 371 19.80 -14.01 -3.70
N LYS A 372 21.07 -14.43 -3.63
CA LYS A 372 21.53 -15.74 -4.12
C LYS A 372 20.73 -16.88 -3.47
N LEU A 373 20.55 -16.85 -2.14
CA LEU A 373 19.70 -17.82 -1.43
C LEU A 373 18.24 -17.75 -1.91
N TYR A 374 17.70 -16.53 -2.07
CA TYR A 374 16.33 -16.35 -2.51
C TYR A 374 16.10 -16.95 -3.89
N GLU A 375 16.94 -16.63 -4.87
CA GLU A 375 16.83 -17.12 -6.25
C GLU A 375 17.08 -18.63 -6.34
N ALA A 376 18.08 -19.14 -5.64
CA ALA A 376 18.46 -20.55 -5.70
C ALA A 376 17.46 -21.46 -4.99
N VAL A 377 16.90 -21.03 -3.86
CA VAL A 377 16.13 -21.90 -2.95
C VAL A 377 14.71 -21.38 -2.70
N ILE A 378 14.57 -20.15 -2.19
CA ILE A 378 13.28 -19.63 -1.73
C ILE A 378 12.28 -19.46 -2.87
N ALA A 379 12.74 -19.04 -4.05
CA ALA A 379 11.90 -18.85 -5.23
C ALA A 379 11.15 -20.13 -5.64
N HIS A 380 11.67 -21.30 -5.25
CA HIS A 380 11.09 -22.61 -5.50
C HIS A 380 10.12 -23.10 -4.41
N LEU A 381 9.92 -22.33 -3.32
CA LEU A 381 8.85 -22.56 -2.37
C LEU A 381 7.48 -22.11 -2.92
N SER A 382 6.41 -22.54 -2.26
CA SER A 382 5.06 -22.04 -2.56
C SER A 382 4.95 -20.54 -2.32
N LEU A 383 4.13 -19.84 -3.11
CA LEU A 383 3.85 -18.41 -2.98
C LEU A 383 3.66 -17.96 -1.51
N TYR A 384 2.82 -18.65 -0.75
CA TYR A 384 2.52 -18.33 0.65
C TYR A 384 3.74 -18.38 1.59
N LEU A 385 4.67 -19.32 1.38
CA LEU A 385 5.89 -19.38 2.19
C LEU A 385 6.92 -18.32 1.75
N ARG A 386 6.94 -17.96 0.47
CA ARG A 386 7.76 -16.85 -0.04
C ARG A 386 7.28 -15.51 0.51
N GLU A 387 5.95 -15.32 0.58
CA GLU A 387 5.33 -14.16 1.25
C GLU A 387 5.80 -14.06 2.70
N LEU A 388 5.67 -15.13 3.49
CA LEU A 388 6.11 -15.13 4.89
C LEU A 388 7.62 -14.88 5.03
N PHE A 389 8.43 -15.51 4.18
CA PHE A 389 9.88 -15.33 4.18
C PHE A 389 10.26 -13.86 3.96
N LEU A 390 9.69 -13.23 2.93
CA LEU A 390 9.97 -11.83 2.63
C LEU A 390 9.38 -10.88 3.67
N LEU A 391 8.18 -11.15 4.18
CA LEU A 391 7.57 -10.39 5.26
C LEU A 391 8.49 -10.35 6.50
N ALA A 392 8.94 -11.51 6.97
CA ALA A 392 9.85 -11.61 8.10
C ALA A 392 11.21 -10.95 7.78
N SER A 393 11.70 -11.06 6.54
CA SER A 393 12.96 -10.42 6.11
C SER A 393 12.88 -8.89 6.10
N VAL A 394 11.78 -8.30 5.64
CA VAL A 394 11.57 -6.85 5.69
C VAL A 394 11.50 -6.37 7.14
N MET A 395 10.79 -7.10 8.01
CA MET A 395 10.76 -6.79 9.44
C MET A 395 12.15 -6.87 10.08
N TYR A 396 12.93 -7.88 9.71
CA TYR A 396 14.29 -8.06 10.19
C TYR A 396 15.20 -6.91 9.74
N VAL A 397 15.12 -6.50 8.47
CA VAL A 397 15.93 -5.40 7.93
C VAL A 397 15.52 -4.06 8.52
N ASP A 398 14.23 -3.80 8.75
CA ASP A 398 13.78 -2.59 9.44
C ASP A 398 14.38 -2.51 10.86
N GLN A 399 14.46 -3.64 11.57
CA GLN A 399 14.95 -3.71 12.94
C GLN A 399 16.48 -3.76 13.08
N PHE A 400 17.20 -4.40 12.16
CA PHE A 400 18.64 -4.66 12.29
C PHE A 400 19.48 -4.18 11.11
N GLY A 401 18.85 -3.77 10.02
CA GLY A 401 19.49 -3.54 8.74
C GLY A 401 19.98 -4.85 8.17
N TYR A 402 21.13 -4.82 7.52
CA TYR A 402 21.70 -6.02 6.90
C TYR A 402 22.60 -6.84 7.84
N ARG A 403 22.64 -6.54 9.14
CA ARG A 403 23.49 -7.27 10.10
C ARG A 403 23.04 -8.73 10.21
N GLN A 404 23.90 -9.68 9.85
CA GLN A 404 23.60 -11.12 9.91
C GLN A 404 22.35 -11.51 9.11
N LEU A 405 22.05 -10.78 8.04
CA LEU A 405 20.85 -11.01 7.24
C LEU A 405 20.86 -12.41 6.63
N LEU A 406 22.00 -12.85 6.08
CA LEU A 406 22.11 -14.19 5.51
C LEU A 406 21.92 -15.27 6.58
N HIS A 407 22.52 -15.10 7.76
CA HIS A 407 22.41 -16.08 8.85
C HIS A 407 20.95 -16.26 9.28
N PHE A 408 20.23 -15.16 9.49
CA PHE A 408 18.79 -15.17 9.73
C PHE A 408 18.03 -15.86 8.59
N ALA A 409 18.33 -15.52 7.34
CA ALA A 409 17.64 -16.05 6.18
C ALA A 409 17.83 -17.57 6.00
N LEU A 410 19.02 -18.10 6.27
CA LEU A 410 19.31 -19.54 6.21
C LEU A 410 18.51 -20.31 7.27
N TRP A 411 18.41 -19.80 8.50
CA TRP A 411 17.58 -20.42 9.54
C TRP A 411 16.09 -20.30 9.26
N LEU A 412 15.64 -19.16 8.72
CA LEU A 412 14.25 -19.02 8.30
C LEU A 412 13.91 -19.98 7.16
N GLU A 413 14.81 -20.13 6.17
CA GLU A 413 14.69 -21.13 5.11
C GLU A 413 14.62 -22.54 5.68
N HIS A 414 15.47 -22.88 6.66
CA HIS A 414 15.46 -24.18 7.31
C HIS A 414 14.10 -24.50 7.93
N VAL A 415 13.49 -23.54 8.62
CA VAL A 415 12.18 -23.72 9.26
C VAL A 415 11.04 -23.77 8.21
N LEU A 416 11.01 -22.86 7.24
CA LEU A 416 9.95 -22.86 6.22
C LEU A 416 10.07 -24.04 5.25
N GLY A 417 11.29 -24.47 4.97
CA GLY A 417 11.57 -25.67 4.18
C GLY A 417 11.05 -26.94 4.83
N ALA A 418 11.07 -27.03 6.16
CA ALA A 418 10.48 -28.14 6.87
C ALA A 418 8.98 -28.27 6.58
N ILE A 419 8.24 -27.15 6.60
CA ILE A 419 6.81 -27.11 6.27
C ILE A 419 6.55 -27.66 4.85
N ARG A 420 7.45 -27.39 3.89
CA ARG A 420 7.38 -27.90 2.51
C ARG A 420 7.58 -29.41 2.42
N PHE A 421 8.37 -30.00 3.31
CA PHE A 421 8.57 -31.44 3.36
C PHE A 421 7.44 -32.17 4.09
N GLU A 422 6.96 -31.59 5.20
CA GLU A 422 5.84 -32.11 5.98
C GLU A 422 4.55 -32.18 5.15
N LYS A 423 4.31 -31.19 4.28
CA LYS A 423 3.06 -31.08 3.54
C LYS A 423 3.23 -31.40 2.06
N ARG A 424 2.36 -32.27 1.52
CA ARG A 424 2.29 -32.56 0.07
C ARG A 424 1.85 -31.33 -0.73
N ALA A 425 0.92 -30.55 -0.19
CA ALA A 425 0.44 -29.29 -0.76
C ALA A 425 0.45 -28.19 0.32
N ILE A 426 0.77 -26.96 -0.08
CA ILE A 426 0.77 -25.79 0.81
C ILE A 426 -0.32 -24.83 0.35
N PHE A 427 -1.17 -24.45 1.30
CA PHE A 427 -2.28 -23.51 1.12
C PHE A 427 -2.04 -22.22 1.90
N ALA A 428 -2.87 -21.21 1.67
CA ALA A 428 -2.77 -19.88 2.28
C ALA A 428 -2.73 -19.89 3.81
N GLN A 429 -3.32 -20.92 4.45
CA GLN A 429 -3.33 -21.06 5.90
C GLN A 429 -1.98 -21.47 6.50
N ALA A 430 -1.03 -21.99 5.72
CA ALA A 430 0.21 -22.54 6.27
C ALA A 430 1.07 -21.51 7.02
N PRO A 431 1.31 -20.28 6.51
CA PRO A 431 1.95 -19.21 7.27
C PRO A 431 1.24 -18.85 8.57
N LEU A 432 -0.10 -18.77 8.55
CA LEU A 432 -0.88 -18.39 9.73
C LEU A 432 -0.78 -19.46 10.84
N ILE A 433 -0.87 -20.73 10.45
CA ILE A 433 -0.69 -21.87 11.35
C ILE A 433 0.72 -21.82 11.95
N TYR A 434 1.75 -21.60 11.13
CA TYR A 434 3.13 -21.49 11.62
C TYR A 434 3.27 -20.37 12.67
N LEU A 435 2.79 -19.16 12.37
CA LEU A 435 2.92 -18.03 13.30
C LEU A 435 2.11 -18.21 14.59
N ARG A 436 0.97 -18.92 14.52
CA ARG A 436 0.07 -19.16 15.66
C ARG A 436 0.55 -20.28 16.57
N ASP A 437 0.95 -21.41 15.99
CA ASP A 437 1.15 -22.66 16.74
C ASP A 437 2.54 -22.73 17.37
N ASN A 438 3.48 -21.88 16.95
CA ASN A 438 4.77 -21.73 17.62
C ASN A 438 4.63 -21.03 18.99
N PRO A 439 5.53 -21.32 19.96
CA PRO A 439 5.46 -20.73 21.31
C PRO A 439 5.40 -19.21 21.32
N LEU A 440 6.10 -18.56 20.37
CA LEU A 440 6.03 -17.13 20.11
C LEU A 440 5.77 -16.89 18.62
N ASN A 441 5.12 -15.78 18.30
CA ASN A 441 4.98 -15.36 16.91
C ASN A 441 6.33 -14.79 16.42
N LEU A 442 6.87 -15.36 15.34
CA LEU A 442 8.17 -14.94 14.78
C LEU A 442 8.23 -13.42 14.51
N LEU A 443 7.15 -12.82 14.00
CA LEU A 443 7.11 -11.40 13.68
C LEU A 443 7.20 -10.53 14.94
N ASP A 444 6.63 -10.99 16.05
CA ASP A 444 6.76 -10.33 17.35
C ASP A 444 8.15 -10.49 17.95
N VAL A 445 8.77 -11.67 17.79
CA VAL A 445 10.17 -11.91 18.18
C VAL A 445 11.09 -10.94 17.45
N ILE A 446 10.91 -10.77 16.13
CA ILE A 446 11.68 -9.80 15.34
C ILE A 446 11.44 -8.37 15.85
N ALA A 447 10.19 -7.96 16.00
CA ALA A 447 9.84 -6.59 16.39
C ALA A 447 10.31 -6.19 17.79
N SER A 448 10.47 -7.15 18.70
CA SER A 448 10.87 -6.91 20.09
C SER A 448 12.35 -7.18 20.38
N ALA A 449 13.09 -7.79 19.44
CA ALA A 449 14.49 -8.12 19.64
C ALA A 449 15.40 -6.89 19.52
N PHE A 450 16.42 -6.83 20.39
CA PHE A 450 17.46 -5.80 20.38
C PHE A 450 18.67 -6.21 19.55
N ARG A 451 18.87 -7.51 19.33
CA ARG A 451 19.98 -8.04 18.53
C ARG A 451 19.54 -9.16 17.59
N PRO A 452 20.18 -9.30 16.41
CA PRO A 452 20.01 -10.41 15.47
C PRO A 452 19.95 -11.80 16.11
N GLU A 453 20.86 -12.06 17.06
CA GLU A 453 21.05 -13.38 17.65
C GLU A 453 19.79 -13.85 18.38
N GLN A 454 19.00 -12.95 18.95
CA GLN A 454 17.76 -13.31 19.64
C GLN A 454 16.73 -13.94 18.68
N VAL A 455 16.68 -13.45 17.44
CA VAL A 455 15.80 -13.99 16.40
C VAL A 455 16.36 -15.29 15.84
N ILE A 456 17.67 -15.35 15.62
CA ILE A 456 18.35 -16.54 15.08
C ILE A 456 18.27 -17.69 16.09
N ASP A 457 18.55 -17.44 17.37
CA ASP A 457 18.45 -18.44 18.44
C ASP A 457 17.00 -18.89 18.65
N TYR A 458 16.03 -18.00 18.45
CA TYR A 458 14.62 -18.39 18.44
C TYR A 458 14.31 -19.40 17.33
N LEU A 459 14.78 -19.17 16.09
CA LEU A 459 14.62 -20.10 14.98
C LEU A 459 15.36 -21.44 15.20
N LYS A 460 16.42 -21.43 16.00
CA LYS A 460 17.22 -22.63 16.36
C LYS A 460 16.67 -23.43 17.53
N ALA A 461 15.84 -22.82 18.38
CA ALA A 461 15.45 -23.39 19.66
C ALA A 461 14.66 -24.70 19.53
N ASP A 462 13.87 -24.85 18.45
CA ASP A 462 13.11 -26.06 18.15
C ASP A 462 13.37 -26.50 16.70
N PRO A 463 14.49 -27.21 16.45
CA PRO A 463 14.88 -27.58 15.09
C PRO A 463 13.89 -28.59 14.50
N PRO A 464 13.39 -28.39 13.26
CA PRO A 464 12.43 -29.29 12.66
C PRO A 464 12.96 -30.74 12.53
N THR A 465 12.26 -31.68 13.16
CA THR A 465 12.65 -33.11 13.14
C THR A 465 12.42 -33.79 11.78
N ILE A 466 11.70 -33.15 10.85
CA ILE A 466 11.33 -33.72 9.55
C ILE A 466 12.56 -34.12 8.72
N TYR A 467 13.68 -33.39 8.85
CA TYR A 467 14.92 -33.65 8.12
C TYR A 467 15.62 -34.95 8.52
N GLU A 468 15.29 -35.51 9.69
CA GLU A 468 15.86 -36.78 10.16
C GLU A 468 15.00 -37.99 9.79
N ARG A 469 13.82 -37.78 9.19
CA ARG A 469 12.86 -38.85 8.88
C ARG A 469 13.16 -39.47 7.51
N GLU A 470 13.06 -40.80 7.43
CA GLU A 470 13.25 -41.57 6.19
C GLU A 470 12.33 -41.07 5.06
N GLU A 471 11.11 -40.63 5.40
CA GLU A 471 10.16 -40.08 4.43
C GLU A 471 10.69 -38.90 3.58
N VAL A 472 11.64 -38.12 4.11
CA VAL A 472 12.29 -37.01 3.38
C VAL A 472 13.47 -37.51 2.55
N GLU A 473 14.17 -38.52 3.07
CA GLU A 473 15.28 -39.16 2.39
C GLU A 473 14.80 -39.90 1.13
N ASP A 474 13.64 -40.56 1.20
CA ASP A 474 12.99 -41.27 0.10
C ASP A 474 12.47 -40.35 -1.02
N ILE A 475 12.43 -39.03 -0.80
CA ILE A 475 12.06 -38.07 -1.85
C ILE A 475 13.24 -37.97 -2.84
N ASN A 476 13.02 -38.43 -4.06
CA ASN A 476 13.99 -38.28 -5.15
C ASN A 476 14.17 -36.79 -5.50
N PRO A 477 15.41 -36.27 -5.51
CA PRO A 477 15.71 -34.93 -6.03
C PRO A 477 15.17 -34.76 -7.46
N GLY A 478 14.61 -33.58 -7.77
CA GLY A 478 14.01 -33.26 -9.07
C GLY A 478 12.57 -33.78 -9.28
N GLU A 479 12.11 -34.76 -8.50
CA GLU A 479 10.78 -35.36 -8.68
C GLU A 479 9.66 -34.64 -7.93
N GLY A 480 8.67 -34.15 -8.67
CA GLY A 480 7.54 -33.40 -8.12
C GLY A 480 7.96 -32.12 -7.40
N VAL A 481 7.04 -31.51 -6.66
CA VAL A 481 7.32 -30.19 -6.03
C VAL A 481 8.28 -30.32 -4.85
N ARG A 482 8.20 -31.41 -4.07
CA ARG A 482 9.10 -31.63 -2.93
C ARG A 482 10.51 -32.05 -3.36
N GLY A 483 10.63 -32.90 -4.38
CA GLY A 483 11.93 -33.32 -4.93
C GLY A 483 12.66 -32.18 -5.62
N ARG A 484 11.96 -31.33 -6.39
CA ARG A 484 12.57 -30.10 -6.95
C ARG A 484 13.08 -29.17 -5.87
N TYR A 485 12.33 -28.97 -4.78
CA TYR A 485 12.81 -28.16 -3.68
C TYR A 485 14.03 -28.80 -2.96
N LYS A 486 14.01 -30.12 -2.74
CA LYS A 486 15.16 -30.87 -2.20
C LYS A 486 16.41 -30.71 -3.06
N GLU A 487 16.29 -30.85 -4.38
CA GLU A 487 17.38 -30.64 -5.34
C GLU A 487 18.00 -29.24 -5.17
N ARG A 488 17.17 -28.19 -5.13
CA ARG A 488 17.64 -26.81 -4.96
C ARG A 488 18.36 -26.56 -3.65
N VAL A 489 17.87 -27.14 -2.55
CA VAL A 489 18.55 -27.07 -1.25
C VAL A 489 19.90 -27.80 -1.33
N LEU A 490 19.94 -29.01 -1.89
CA LEU A 490 21.18 -29.78 -2.02
C LEU A 490 22.22 -29.04 -2.89
N GLU A 491 21.80 -28.48 -4.02
CA GLU A 491 22.65 -27.69 -4.91
C GLU A 491 23.24 -26.47 -4.21
N TYR A 492 22.41 -25.69 -3.49
CA TYR A 492 22.85 -24.48 -2.78
C TYR A 492 23.91 -24.76 -1.71
N TYR A 493 23.78 -25.88 -0.97
CA TYR A 493 24.74 -26.28 0.06
C TYR A 493 25.87 -27.19 -0.46
N GLY A 494 25.91 -27.50 -1.76
CA GLY A 494 26.92 -28.41 -2.34
C GLY A 494 26.84 -29.84 -1.80
N ARG A 495 25.65 -30.34 -1.46
CA ARG A 495 25.40 -31.67 -0.89
C ARG A 495 24.75 -32.60 -1.93
N GLN A 496 24.79 -33.91 -1.68
CA GLN A 496 24.16 -34.91 -2.54
C GLN A 496 23.22 -35.82 -1.76
N GLY A 497 22.04 -36.07 -2.32
CA GLY A 497 21.09 -37.12 -1.92
C GLY A 497 20.33 -36.91 -0.61
N SER A 498 21.01 -36.54 0.47
CA SER A 498 20.49 -36.56 1.84
C SER A 498 20.33 -35.16 2.43
N LEU A 499 19.21 -34.92 3.11
CA LEU A 499 18.97 -33.71 3.91
C LEU A 499 19.21 -33.94 5.41
N LYS A 500 19.63 -35.14 5.79
CA LYS A 500 19.89 -35.50 7.19
C LYS A 500 20.94 -34.59 7.80
N GLY A 501 20.67 -34.06 8.99
CA GLY A 501 21.53 -33.12 9.67
C GLY A 501 21.63 -31.75 8.99
N LYS A 502 20.69 -31.34 8.13
CA LYS A 502 20.72 -30.04 7.42
C LYS A 502 21.07 -28.85 8.33
N ALA A 503 20.57 -28.84 9.57
CA ALA A 503 20.86 -27.79 10.54
C ALA A 503 22.37 -27.59 10.78
N THR A 504 23.18 -28.66 10.72
CA THR A 504 24.63 -28.59 10.95
C THR A 504 25.40 -28.05 9.75
N TRP A 505 24.73 -27.77 8.62
CA TRP A 505 25.36 -27.19 7.43
C TRP A 505 25.42 -25.66 7.49
N ILE A 506 24.58 -25.04 8.32
CA ILE A 506 24.55 -23.59 8.54
C ILE A 506 25.66 -23.23 9.54
N THR A 507 26.90 -23.23 9.06
CA THR A 507 28.09 -22.90 9.87
C THR A 507 28.56 -21.47 9.60
N GLU A 508 29.31 -20.90 10.54
CA GLU A 508 29.97 -19.60 10.34
C GLU A 508 30.93 -19.61 9.14
N ASP A 509 31.58 -20.75 8.87
CA ASP A 509 32.43 -20.93 7.69
C ASP A 509 31.63 -20.83 6.39
N PHE A 510 30.49 -21.54 6.32
CA PHE A 510 29.60 -21.50 5.17
C PHE A 510 29.07 -20.08 4.92
N ILE A 511 28.64 -19.40 5.98
CA ILE A 511 28.16 -18.00 5.90
C ILE A 511 29.28 -17.08 5.37
N ARG A 512 30.50 -17.21 5.90
CA ARG A 512 31.65 -16.43 5.43
C ARG A 512 31.97 -16.67 3.96
N GLU A 513 31.87 -17.91 3.49
CA GLU A 513 32.07 -18.25 2.07
C GLU A 513 30.99 -17.63 1.17
N GLN A 514 29.74 -17.60 1.61
CA GLN A 514 28.65 -16.97 0.82
C GLN A 514 28.74 -15.44 0.78
N LEU A 515 29.39 -14.83 1.78
CA LEU A 515 29.60 -13.38 1.88
C LEU A 515 30.89 -12.89 1.20
N SER A 516 31.82 -13.80 0.85
CA SER A 516 32.98 -13.50 0.02
C SER A 516 32.61 -13.48 -1.45
#